data_AF-A0A4R5AZK3-F1
#
_entry.id   AF-A0A4R5AZK3-F1
#
_cell.length_a   1.000
_cell.length_b   1.000
_cell.length_c   1.000
_cell.angle_alpha   90.00
_cell.angle_beta   90.00
_cell.angle_gamma   90.00
#
_symmetry.space_group_name_H-M   'P 1'
#
loop_
_entity.id
_entity.type
_entity.pdbx_description
1 polymer ?
#
loop_
_entity_poly.entity_id
_entity_poly.type
_entity_poly.pdbx_seq_one_letter_code
_entity_poly.pdbx_strand_id
1 'polypeptide(L)'
;MAPPQRTQQQASGPVALAMLGAVCCSIISTLATKRLTASPELALAAAAAGAAIAPLISVAGRHQPLRVSVGVLVTVMALAVTYGGFTVVDVTTDGKPHFPLPGDVGGGSGGSGDDPPPAASGPAIRVVPASVALDCPEREDRCAREVRVISTGSAPLVIGAIEFAGGPAAGLAHDAGDCERKRLAGTEDGCTISVWKESPDGPGGTARLVIHQNLPGLPTFVRVKAPAGPPPTDPPTDPPTDGPTDGPSDGLPAEG
;
A
#
# COMPACT_ATOMS: atom_id res chain seq x y z
N MET A 1 -66.81 28.86 19.14
CA MET A 1 -66.52 27.42 19.29
C MET A 1 -65.30 27.12 18.42
N ALA A 2 -64.12 27.11 19.03
CA ALA A 2 -62.83 26.97 18.34
C ALA A 2 -62.24 25.59 18.66
N PRO A 3 -61.61 24.89 17.69
CA PRO A 3 -61.05 23.57 17.92
C PRO A 3 -59.77 23.65 18.78
N PRO A 4 -59.48 22.63 19.60
CA PRO A 4 -58.29 22.61 20.43
C PRO A 4 -57.04 22.41 19.57
N GLN A 5 -56.06 23.31 19.71
CA GLN A 5 -54.73 23.11 19.15
C GLN A 5 -54.06 21.95 19.90
N ARG A 6 -53.86 20.83 19.20
CA ARG A 6 -52.92 19.80 19.66
C ARG A 6 -51.52 20.38 19.54
N THR A 7 -50.90 20.59 20.69
CA THR A 7 -49.47 20.84 20.85
C THR A 7 -48.72 19.75 20.08
N GLN A 8 -48.23 20.07 18.89
CA GLN A 8 -47.18 19.30 18.23
C GLN A 8 -45.91 19.52 19.05
N GLN A 9 -45.83 18.86 20.19
CA GLN A 9 -44.58 18.63 20.88
C GLN A 9 -43.88 17.53 20.07
N GLN A 10 -43.32 17.96 18.94
CA GLN A 10 -42.45 17.18 18.09
C GLN A 10 -41.35 16.62 18.99
N ALA A 11 -41.39 15.29 19.19
CA ALA A 11 -40.35 14.52 19.82
C ALA A 11 -39.07 14.60 18.98
N SER A 12 -38.32 15.70 19.09
CA SER A 12 -36.99 15.91 18.52
C SER A 12 -35.88 15.28 19.37
N GLY A 13 -36.23 14.74 20.55
CA GLY A 13 -35.30 14.08 21.47
C GLY A 13 -34.53 12.86 20.93
N PRO A 14 -35.17 11.88 20.24
CA PRO A 14 -34.47 10.64 19.86
C PRO A 14 -33.53 10.81 18.66
N VAL A 15 -33.78 11.78 17.78
CA VAL A 15 -32.96 11.99 16.57
C VAL A 15 -31.64 12.70 16.91
N ALA A 16 -31.67 13.67 17.82
CA ALA A 16 -30.46 14.38 18.25
C ALA A 16 -29.47 13.44 18.97
N LEU A 17 -29.99 12.52 19.78
CA LEU A 17 -29.18 11.53 20.51
C LEU A 17 -28.54 10.50 19.58
N ALA A 18 -29.26 10.05 18.54
CA ALA A 18 -28.73 9.14 17.53
C ALA A 18 -27.61 9.80 16.69
N MET A 19 -27.78 11.06 16.31
CA MET A 19 -26.75 11.82 15.60
C MET A 19 -25.50 12.05 16.45
N LEU A 20 -25.67 12.40 17.73
CA LEU A 20 -24.54 12.58 18.65
C LEU A 20 -23.74 11.27 18.83
N GLY A 21 -24.44 10.14 18.97
CA GLY A 21 -23.81 8.82 19.06
C GLY A 21 -23.00 8.46 17.82
N ALA A 22 -23.55 8.70 16.62
CA ALA A 22 -22.84 8.44 15.36
C ALA A 22 -21.58 9.30 15.22
N VAL A 23 -21.65 10.58 15.59
CA VAL A 23 -20.50 11.50 15.55
C VAL A 23 -19.43 11.09 16.57
N CYS A 24 -19.81 10.77 17.82
CA CYS A 24 -18.87 10.31 18.85
C CYS A 24 -18.17 9.00 18.45
N CYS A 25 -18.90 8.02 17.91
CA CYS A 25 -18.30 6.76 17.45
C CYS A 25 -17.35 6.94 16.26
N SER A 26 -17.66 7.87 15.34
CA SER A 26 -16.77 8.23 14.22
C SER A 26 -15.46 8.84 14.73
N ILE A 27 -15.53 9.75 15.72
CA ILE A 27 -14.35 10.40 16.30
C ILE A 27 -13.49 9.38 17.06
N ILE A 28 -14.10 8.52 17.88
CA ILE A 28 -13.38 7.48 18.64
C ILE A 28 -12.70 6.48 17.69
N SER A 29 -13.36 6.07 16.61
CA SER A 29 -12.77 5.15 15.61
C SER A 29 -11.57 5.78 14.90
N THR A 30 -11.65 7.08 14.59
CA THR A 30 -10.55 7.86 13.97
C THR A 30 -9.38 8.05 14.94
N LEU A 31 -9.64 8.21 16.23
CA LEU A 31 -8.60 8.34 17.25
C LEU A 31 -7.93 6.99 17.55
N ALA A 32 -8.67 5.89 17.50
CA ALA A 32 -8.13 4.54 17.68
C ALA A 32 -7.20 4.14 16.52
N THR A 33 -7.56 4.48 15.28
CA THR A 33 -6.73 4.18 14.09
C THR A 33 -5.40 4.93 14.09
N LYS A 34 -5.31 6.13 14.68
CA LYS A 34 -4.03 6.85 14.82
C LYS A 34 -3.03 6.18 15.77
N ARG A 35 -3.45 5.20 16.58
CA ARG A 35 -2.58 4.49 17.54
C ARG A 35 -2.14 3.12 17.04
N LEU A 36 -2.76 2.59 15.99
CA LEU A 36 -2.39 1.33 15.36
C LEU A 36 -1.48 1.64 14.17
N THR A 37 -0.19 1.32 14.29
CA THR A 37 0.76 1.22 13.17
C THR A 37 0.41 0.02 12.28
N ALA A 38 -0.83 -0.04 11.82
CA ALA A 38 -1.32 -1.02 10.87
C ALA A 38 -1.34 -0.37 9.47
N SER A 39 -1.14 -1.19 8.44
CA SER A 39 -1.10 -0.74 7.05
C SER A 39 -2.32 0.14 6.70
N PRO A 40 -2.16 1.16 5.83
CA PRO A 40 -3.24 2.09 5.47
C PRO A 40 -4.51 1.40 5.00
N GLU A 41 -4.38 0.25 4.32
CA GLU A 41 -5.51 -0.56 3.86
C GLU A 41 -6.30 -1.20 4.99
N LEU A 42 -5.61 -1.68 6.04
CA LEU A 42 -6.25 -2.31 7.20
C LEU A 42 -6.98 -1.25 8.06
N ALA A 43 -6.41 -0.05 8.14
CA ALA A 43 -7.06 1.09 8.80
C ALA A 43 -8.35 1.51 8.08
N LEU A 44 -8.35 1.48 6.74
CA LEU A 44 -9.50 1.83 5.92
C LEU A 44 -10.59 0.75 6.01
N ALA A 45 -10.20 -0.53 5.97
CA ALA A 45 -11.11 -1.66 6.16
C ALA A 45 -11.76 -1.67 7.57
N ALA A 46 -10.97 -1.40 8.61
CA ALA A 46 -11.48 -1.33 9.99
C ALA A 46 -12.43 -0.14 10.20
N ALA A 47 -12.12 1.02 9.61
CA ALA A 47 -13.01 2.18 9.65
C ALA A 47 -14.35 1.93 8.94
N ALA A 48 -14.31 1.28 7.76
CA ALA A 48 -15.51 0.90 7.01
C ALA A 48 -16.38 -0.12 7.78
N ALA A 49 -15.76 -1.11 8.42
CA ALA A 49 -16.47 -2.10 9.23
C ALA A 49 -17.15 -1.47 10.46
N GLY A 50 -16.49 -0.52 11.13
CA GLY A 50 -17.05 0.17 12.30
C GLY A 50 -18.29 1.02 11.98
N ALA A 51 -18.31 1.67 10.80
CA ALA A 51 -19.46 2.47 10.36
C ALA A 51 -20.71 1.61 10.04
N ALA A 52 -20.52 0.35 9.65
CA ALA A 52 -21.60 -0.55 9.25
C ALA A 52 -22.37 -1.17 10.44
N ILE A 53 -21.79 -1.20 11.64
CA ILE A 53 -22.40 -1.86 12.82
C ILE A 53 -23.48 -0.99 13.47
N ALA A 54 -23.31 0.34 13.48
CA ALA A 54 -24.25 1.28 14.07
C ALA A 54 -25.69 1.19 13.50
N PRO A 55 -25.91 1.08 12.17
CA PRO A 55 -27.27 0.91 11.64
C PRO A 55 -27.87 -0.49 11.88
N LEU A 56 -27.05 -1.51 12.15
CA LEU A 56 -27.54 -2.88 12.42
C LEU A 56 -28.18 -3.03 13.80
N ILE A 57 -27.77 -2.22 14.78
CA ILE A 57 -28.26 -2.31 16.17
C ILE A 57 -29.50 -1.42 16.40
N SER A 58 -29.75 -0.41 15.56
CA SER A 58 -30.73 0.65 15.89
C SER A 58 -32.16 0.47 15.35
N VAL A 59 -32.54 -0.63 14.68
CA VAL A 59 -33.85 -0.66 13.99
C VAL A 59 -34.57 -2.02 14.05
N ALA A 60 -35.49 -2.16 15.00
CA ALA A 60 -36.52 -3.20 14.99
C ALA A 60 -37.74 -2.73 14.17
N GLY A 61 -38.05 -3.38 13.04
CA GLY A 61 -39.23 -3.06 12.23
C GLY A 61 -39.49 -4.03 11.07
N ARG A 62 -40.76 -4.19 10.68
CA ARG A 62 -41.27 -5.20 9.71
C ARG A 62 -40.67 -5.16 8.30
N HIS A 63 -39.94 -4.11 7.94
CA HIS A 63 -39.29 -3.94 6.63
C HIS A 63 -37.76 -4.14 6.67
N GLN A 64 -37.24 -4.88 7.66
CA GLN A 64 -35.81 -5.19 7.79
C GLN A 64 -35.12 -5.69 6.51
N PRO A 65 -35.63 -6.70 5.78
CA PRO A 65 -34.87 -7.26 4.65
C PRO A 65 -34.67 -6.25 3.52
N LEU A 66 -35.63 -5.35 3.31
CA LEU A 66 -35.59 -4.34 2.25
C LEU A 66 -34.63 -3.19 2.58
N ARG A 67 -34.37 -2.92 3.86
CA ARG A 67 -33.43 -1.87 4.28
C ARG A 67 -31.99 -2.37 4.31
N VAL A 68 -31.79 -3.62 4.73
CA VAL A 68 -30.47 -4.27 4.68
C VAL A 68 -30.00 -4.37 3.23
N SER A 69 -30.87 -4.77 2.29
CA SER A 69 -30.50 -4.84 0.88
C SER A 69 -30.10 -3.48 0.29
N VAL A 70 -30.84 -2.42 0.61
CA VAL A 70 -30.52 -1.05 0.18
C VAL A 70 -29.20 -0.57 0.79
N GLY A 71 -28.96 -0.83 2.07
CA GLY A 71 -27.71 -0.46 2.73
C GLY A 71 -26.50 -1.15 2.09
N VAL A 72 -26.58 -2.46 1.85
CA VAL A 72 -25.53 -3.21 1.17
C VAL A 72 -25.31 -2.69 -0.26
N LEU A 73 -26.38 -2.43 -1.01
CA LEU A 73 -26.29 -1.91 -2.38
C LEU A 73 -25.57 -0.55 -2.42
N VAL A 74 -25.89 0.36 -1.50
CA VAL A 74 -25.25 1.69 -1.40
C VAL A 74 -23.77 1.55 -1.04
N THR A 75 -23.41 0.67 -0.10
CA THR A 75 -22.01 0.43 0.27
C THR A 75 -21.21 -0.17 -0.89
N VAL A 76 -21.79 -1.13 -1.63
CA VAL A 76 -21.15 -1.72 -2.82
C VAL A 76 -20.97 -0.68 -3.93
N MET A 77 -21.99 0.17 -4.17
CA MET A 77 -21.89 1.27 -5.12
C MET A 77 -20.82 2.29 -4.72
N ALA A 78 -20.77 2.67 -3.45
CA ALA A 78 -19.74 3.58 -2.93
C ALA A 78 -18.33 2.99 -3.10
N LEU A 79 -18.16 1.69 -2.81
CA LEU A 79 -16.91 0.96 -3.05
C LEU A 79 -16.55 0.94 -4.54
N ALA A 80 -17.51 0.65 -5.42
CA ALA A 80 -17.29 0.62 -6.87
C ALA A 80 -16.92 2.00 -7.43
N VAL A 81 -17.55 3.08 -6.95
CA VAL A 81 -17.20 4.46 -7.35
C VAL A 81 -15.84 4.87 -6.80
N THR A 82 -15.52 4.50 -5.56
CA THR A 82 -14.22 4.83 -4.94
C THR A 82 -13.10 4.06 -5.63
N TYR A 83 -13.26 2.75 -5.87
CA TYR A 83 -12.25 1.93 -6.50
C TYR A 83 -12.17 2.16 -8.02
N GLY A 84 -13.32 2.33 -8.68
CA GLY A 84 -13.42 2.63 -10.11
C GLY A 84 -12.99 4.04 -10.49
N GLY A 85 -13.19 5.02 -9.59
CA GLY A 85 -12.73 6.39 -9.79
C GLY A 85 -11.21 6.51 -9.83
N PHE A 86 -10.49 5.66 -9.08
CA PHE A 86 -9.04 5.62 -9.12
C PHE A 86 -8.48 4.87 -10.35
N THR A 87 -9.15 3.83 -10.84
CA THR A 87 -8.67 3.07 -12.01
C THR A 87 -8.90 3.77 -13.35
N VAL A 88 -9.93 4.61 -13.47
CA VAL A 88 -10.16 5.40 -14.70
C VAL A 88 -9.14 6.54 -14.85
N VAL A 89 -8.64 7.08 -13.74
CA VAL A 89 -7.59 8.11 -13.76
C VAL A 89 -6.23 7.50 -14.11
N ASP A 90 -5.95 6.25 -13.74
CA ASP A 90 -4.71 5.57 -14.12
C ASP A 90 -4.66 5.14 -15.60
N VAL A 91 -5.80 4.78 -16.20
CA VAL A 91 -5.86 4.31 -17.61
C VAL A 91 -5.95 5.45 -18.63
N THR A 92 -6.33 6.67 -18.23
CA THR A 92 -6.47 7.81 -19.16
C THR A 92 -5.31 8.80 -19.12
N THR A 93 -4.37 8.67 -18.18
CA THR A 93 -3.26 9.62 -18.02
C THR A 93 -1.96 9.15 -18.70
N ASP A 94 -2.06 8.62 -19.92
CA ASP A 94 -0.91 8.36 -20.81
C ASP A 94 -0.49 9.61 -21.64
N GLY A 95 -0.94 10.81 -21.25
CA GLY A 95 -0.61 12.04 -21.96
C GLY A 95 -0.64 13.26 -21.05
N LYS A 96 0.55 13.75 -20.68
CA LYS A 96 0.91 15.09 -20.17
C LYS A 96 -0.16 15.81 -19.32
N PRO A 97 0.04 16.00 -18.01
CA PRO A 97 -0.85 16.85 -17.22
C PRO A 97 -0.88 18.28 -17.77
N HIS A 98 -2.03 18.67 -18.33
CA HIS A 98 -2.30 20.00 -18.87
C HIS A 98 -2.88 20.89 -17.78
N PHE A 99 -2.16 21.03 -16.65
CA PHE A 99 -2.49 22.02 -15.64
C PHE A 99 -1.46 23.16 -15.72
N PRO A 100 -1.90 24.42 -15.87
CA PRO A 100 -1.02 25.57 -15.78
C PRO A 100 -0.55 25.69 -14.33
N LEU A 101 0.68 25.24 -14.07
CA LEU A 101 1.38 25.48 -12.82
C LEU A 101 1.90 26.93 -12.82
N PRO A 102 1.63 27.73 -11.77
CA PRO A 102 2.33 28.99 -11.57
C PRO A 102 3.79 28.71 -11.19
N GLY A 103 4.71 29.01 -12.11
CA GLY A 103 6.14 29.16 -11.85
C GLY A 103 6.98 27.88 -11.92
N ASP A 104 7.80 27.80 -12.95
CA ASP A 104 8.91 26.86 -13.10
C ASP A 104 9.79 26.74 -11.85
N VAL A 105 9.83 25.55 -11.27
CA VAL A 105 10.99 25.00 -10.55
C VAL A 105 11.31 23.60 -11.07
N GLY A 106 11.98 23.57 -12.22
CA GLY A 106 13.10 22.65 -12.50
C GLY A 106 12.86 21.14 -12.40
N GLY A 107 11.99 20.58 -13.24
CA GLY A 107 12.04 19.17 -13.60
C GLY A 107 13.01 18.93 -14.76
N GLY A 108 14.32 18.86 -14.48
CA GLY A 108 15.36 18.64 -15.50
C GLY A 108 15.76 17.17 -15.63
N SER A 109 15.29 16.52 -16.69
CA SER A 109 15.95 15.34 -17.27
C SER A 109 17.10 15.77 -18.17
N GLY A 110 18.29 15.18 -17.96
CA GLY A 110 19.34 15.03 -18.97
C GLY A 110 20.06 16.29 -19.44
N GLY A 111 21.19 16.61 -18.81
CA GLY A 111 22.17 17.56 -19.34
C GLY A 111 23.53 17.35 -18.70
N SER A 112 24.48 16.80 -19.45
CA SER A 112 25.90 16.77 -19.11
C SER A 112 26.44 18.20 -19.20
N GLY A 113 26.45 18.92 -18.07
CA GLY A 113 27.05 20.23 -17.94
C GLY A 113 27.55 20.43 -16.51
N ASP A 114 28.86 20.68 -16.37
CA ASP A 114 29.62 20.76 -15.12
C ASP A 114 29.34 22.02 -14.26
N ASP A 115 28.12 22.56 -14.28
CA ASP A 115 27.74 23.71 -13.43
C ASP A 115 26.70 23.29 -12.38
N PRO A 116 26.97 23.48 -11.07
CA PRO A 116 26.00 23.14 -10.03
C PRO A 116 24.77 24.07 -10.11
N PRO A 117 23.54 23.53 -10.13
CA PRO A 117 22.33 24.35 -10.13
C PRO A 117 22.26 25.24 -8.88
N PRO A 118 21.70 26.46 -8.97
CA PRO A 118 21.52 27.32 -7.81
C PRO A 118 20.68 26.60 -6.75
N ALA A 119 21.11 26.67 -5.50
CA ALA A 119 20.44 26.00 -4.39
C ALA A 119 18.95 26.41 -4.35
N ALA A 120 18.05 25.43 -4.43
CA ALA A 120 16.62 25.70 -4.35
C ALA A 120 16.29 26.37 -3.01
N SER A 121 15.53 27.45 -3.07
CA SER A 121 14.94 28.10 -1.89
C SER A 121 13.87 27.17 -1.33
N GLY A 122 14.16 26.44 -0.25
CA GLY A 122 13.26 25.42 0.32
C GLY A 122 13.90 24.03 0.45
N PRO A 123 13.11 23.01 0.82
CA PRO A 123 13.60 21.64 0.87
C PRO A 123 13.83 21.13 -0.56
N ALA A 124 14.90 20.35 -0.76
CA ALA A 124 15.18 19.67 -2.02
C ALA A 124 15.88 18.34 -1.75
N ILE A 125 15.66 17.36 -2.63
CA ILE A 125 16.15 15.98 -2.47
C ILE A 125 16.97 15.57 -3.69
N ARG A 126 18.05 14.83 -3.46
CA ARG A 126 18.83 14.13 -4.48
C ARG A 126 19.01 12.69 -4.04
N VAL A 127 18.75 11.75 -4.94
CA VAL A 127 18.86 10.32 -4.65
C VAL A 127 19.89 9.70 -5.59
N VAL A 128 20.85 8.98 -5.02
CA VAL A 128 21.99 8.42 -5.75
C VAL A 128 22.21 6.96 -5.34
N PRO A 129 22.16 6.00 -6.28
CA PRO A 129 21.76 6.16 -7.67
C PRO A 129 20.23 6.31 -7.84
N ALA A 130 19.78 6.91 -8.95
CA ALA A 130 18.36 6.99 -9.30
C ALA A 130 17.79 5.66 -9.84
N SER A 131 18.66 4.70 -10.12
CA SER A 131 18.29 3.34 -10.50
C SER A 131 19.29 2.32 -9.97
N VAL A 132 18.78 1.20 -9.48
CA VAL A 132 19.55 0.09 -8.92
C VAL A 132 19.22 -1.17 -9.70
N ALA A 133 20.25 -1.96 -10.03
CA ALA A 133 20.10 -3.30 -10.55
C ALA A 133 20.58 -4.31 -9.52
N LEU A 134 19.71 -5.27 -9.20
CA LEU A 134 19.99 -6.38 -8.29
C LEU A 134 20.50 -7.59 -9.09
N ASP A 135 21.48 -7.35 -9.97
CA ASP A 135 22.16 -8.40 -10.71
C ASP A 135 23.24 -8.99 -9.80
N CYS A 136 22.99 -10.21 -9.33
CA CYS A 136 23.76 -10.84 -8.26
C CYS A 136 24.20 -12.22 -8.74
N PRO A 137 25.51 -12.52 -8.74
CA PRO A 137 25.95 -13.90 -8.87
C PRO A 137 25.48 -14.68 -7.63
N GLU A 138 25.08 -15.95 -7.83
CA GLU A 138 24.30 -16.83 -6.93
C GLU A 138 24.90 -17.10 -5.53
N ARG A 139 25.94 -16.39 -5.08
CA ARG A 139 26.75 -16.75 -3.91
C ARG A 139 26.93 -15.67 -2.83
N GLU A 140 26.27 -14.53 -2.93
CA GLU A 140 26.27 -13.53 -1.87
C GLU A 140 24.91 -13.50 -1.17
N ASP A 141 24.89 -13.97 0.08
CA ASP A 141 23.67 -14.28 0.84
C ASP A 141 22.68 -13.11 1.00
N ARG A 142 23.07 -11.87 0.71
CA ARG A 142 22.14 -10.75 0.45
C ARG A 142 22.80 -9.78 -0.50
N CYS A 143 22.45 -9.84 -1.76
CA CYS A 143 22.86 -8.86 -2.76
C CYS A 143 22.15 -7.51 -2.52
N ALA A 144 22.60 -6.84 -1.48
CA ALA A 144 22.13 -5.52 -1.11
C ALA A 144 22.80 -4.46 -1.98
N ARG A 145 22.01 -3.48 -2.39
CA ARG A 145 22.46 -2.28 -3.07
C ARG A 145 22.03 -1.07 -2.28
N GLU A 146 22.93 -0.11 -2.16
CA GLU A 146 22.70 1.10 -1.39
C GLU A 146 22.13 2.21 -2.26
N VAL A 147 21.18 2.94 -1.68
CA VAL A 147 20.56 4.14 -2.22
C VAL A 147 20.76 5.24 -1.20
N ARG A 148 21.52 6.27 -1.57
CA ARG A 148 21.77 7.43 -0.70
C ARG A 148 20.75 8.52 -0.99
N VAL A 149 20.08 8.99 0.06
CA VAL A 149 19.17 10.13 0.03
C VAL A 149 19.87 11.34 0.63
N ILE A 150 19.90 12.44 -0.10
CA ILE A 150 20.65 13.65 0.25
C ILE A 150 19.73 14.86 0.18
N SER A 151 19.69 15.65 1.26
CA SER A 151 19.07 16.96 1.28
C SER A 151 19.95 17.94 0.51
N THR A 152 19.41 18.60 -0.50
CA THR A 152 20.14 19.59 -1.32
C THR A 152 19.54 20.99 -1.21
N GLY A 153 18.47 21.11 -0.41
CA GLY A 153 17.78 22.36 -0.19
C GLY A 153 18.40 23.20 0.91
N SER A 154 17.93 24.43 1.00
CA SER A 154 18.24 25.37 2.09
C SER A 154 17.29 25.24 3.28
N ALA A 155 16.17 24.51 3.14
CA ALA A 155 15.25 24.21 4.22
C ALA A 155 15.24 22.71 4.58
N PRO A 156 14.81 22.34 5.80
CA PRO A 156 14.84 20.95 6.26
C PRO A 156 13.98 20.00 5.42
N LEU A 157 14.59 18.90 4.98
CA LEU A 157 13.91 17.80 4.29
C LEU A 157 13.43 16.77 5.32
N VAL A 158 12.14 16.43 5.29
CA VAL A 158 11.55 15.39 6.15
C VAL A 158 11.19 14.21 5.27
N ILE A 159 11.87 13.08 5.49
CA ILE A 159 11.58 11.80 4.86
C ILE A 159 10.40 11.18 5.59
N GLY A 160 9.41 10.70 4.85
CA GLY A 160 8.24 9.99 5.34
C GLY A 160 8.45 8.48 5.33
N ALA A 161 7.40 7.75 4.95
CA ALA A 161 7.46 6.31 4.72
C ALA A 161 8.30 5.98 3.48
N ILE A 162 8.89 4.79 3.48
CA ILE A 162 9.62 4.22 2.34
C ILE A 162 8.99 2.87 2.04
N GLU A 163 8.63 2.63 0.78
CA GLU A 163 7.90 1.42 0.36
C GLU A 163 8.20 1.03 -1.08
N PHE A 164 7.88 -0.21 -1.45
CA PHE A 164 7.95 -0.66 -2.85
C PHE A 164 6.58 -0.58 -3.53
N ALA A 165 6.58 -0.16 -4.80
CA ALA A 165 5.41 -0.20 -5.66
C ALA A 165 5.74 -0.88 -7.00
N GLY A 166 4.73 -1.55 -7.59
CA GLY A 166 4.83 -2.24 -8.87
C GLY A 166 4.90 -3.77 -8.77
N GLY A 167 4.92 -4.45 -9.92
CA GLY A 167 4.76 -5.91 -10.02
C GLY A 167 5.72 -6.75 -9.16
N PRO A 168 7.06 -6.54 -9.20
CA PRO A 168 7.98 -7.35 -8.42
C PRO A 168 8.16 -6.87 -6.97
N ALA A 169 7.36 -5.91 -6.49
CA ALA A 169 7.49 -5.36 -5.13
C ALA A 169 7.42 -6.42 -4.03
N ALA A 170 6.60 -7.46 -4.22
CA ALA A 170 6.41 -8.53 -3.24
C ALA A 170 7.64 -9.43 -3.04
N GLY A 171 8.64 -9.40 -3.94
CA GLY A 171 9.88 -10.17 -3.82
C GLY A 171 11.09 -9.32 -3.42
N LEU A 172 10.87 -8.07 -3.04
CA LEU A 172 11.90 -7.10 -2.71
C LEU A 172 11.78 -6.67 -1.25
N ALA A 173 12.92 -6.48 -0.60
CA ALA A 173 13.01 -5.93 0.73
C ALA A 173 13.95 -4.74 0.76
N HIS A 174 13.75 -3.90 1.76
CA HIS A 174 14.63 -2.79 2.05
C HIS A 174 14.86 -2.66 3.56
N ASP A 175 16.02 -2.13 3.90
CA ASP A 175 16.34 -1.61 5.22
C ASP A 175 16.54 -0.11 5.05
N ALA A 176 15.59 0.66 5.57
CA ALA A 176 15.69 2.11 5.54
C ALA A 176 16.69 2.64 6.58
N GLY A 177 17.25 1.80 7.46
CA GLY A 177 18.14 2.21 8.54
C GLY A 177 17.50 3.34 9.35
N ASP A 178 18.17 4.50 9.38
CA ASP A 178 17.66 5.69 10.01
C ASP A 178 16.96 6.67 9.05
N CYS A 179 16.76 6.33 7.77
CA CYS A 179 16.13 7.23 6.80
C CYS A 179 14.63 7.46 7.06
N GLU A 180 13.89 6.41 7.42
CA GLU A 180 12.43 6.52 7.52
C GLU A 180 12.03 7.48 8.65
N ARG A 181 11.11 8.42 8.37
CA ARG A 181 10.67 9.45 9.32
C ARG A 181 11.78 10.39 9.80
N LYS A 182 12.94 10.42 9.14
CA LYS A 182 14.08 11.27 9.51
C LYS A 182 13.94 12.68 8.96
N ARG A 183 14.44 13.62 9.76
CA ARG A 183 14.61 15.02 9.38
C ARG A 183 16.09 15.27 9.05
N LEU A 184 16.36 15.65 7.81
CA LEU A 184 17.67 16.10 7.33
C LEU A 184 17.68 17.63 7.44
N ALA A 185 18.55 18.18 8.30
CA ALA A 185 18.44 19.55 8.78
C ALA A 185 19.21 20.55 7.90
N GLY A 186 20.32 20.13 7.31
CA GLY A 186 21.18 20.94 6.47
C GLY A 186 21.25 20.46 5.02
N THR A 187 21.91 21.28 4.19
CA THR A 187 22.35 20.87 2.85
C THR A 187 23.44 19.81 2.98
N GLU A 188 23.41 18.81 2.11
CA GLU A 188 24.27 17.62 2.09
C GLU A 188 24.07 16.63 3.26
N ASP A 189 23.16 16.91 4.20
CA ASP A 189 22.69 15.90 5.15
C ASP A 189 22.03 14.75 4.39
N GLY A 190 22.29 13.52 4.81
CA GLY A 190 21.74 12.35 4.14
C GLY A 190 21.62 11.12 5.00
N CYS A 191 21.10 10.07 4.39
CA CYS A 191 20.96 8.75 4.97
C CYS A 191 21.01 7.70 3.83
N THR A 192 21.15 6.43 4.19
CA THR A 192 21.30 5.33 3.23
C THR A 192 20.20 4.30 3.42
N ILE A 193 19.63 3.84 2.30
CA ILE A 193 18.64 2.76 2.23
C ILE A 193 19.31 1.57 1.54
N SER A 194 19.26 0.40 2.15
CA SER A 194 19.72 -0.85 1.54
C SER A 194 18.55 -1.57 0.90
N VAL A 195 18.72 -2.07 -0.33
CA VAL A 195 17.68 -2.76 -1.11
C VAL A 195 18.20 -4.10 -1.58
N TRP A 196 17.43 -5.18 -1.41
CA TRP A 196 17.79 -6.52 -1.87
C TRP A 196 16.56 -7.33 -2.31
N LYS A 197 16.79 -8.48 -2.95
CA LYS A 197 15.76 -9.46 -3.29
C LYS A 197 15.59 -10.43 -2.12
N GLU A 198 14.36 -10.68 -1.67
CA GLU A 198 14.10 -11.59 -0.55
C GLU A 198 14.31 -13.07 -0.92
N SER A 199 13.95 -13.43 -2.16
CA SER A 199 14.11 -14.79 -2.70
C SER A 199 14.79 -14.74 -4.07
N PRO A 200 15.81 -15.56 -4.35
CA PRO A 200 16.38 -15.65 -5.70
C PRO A 200 15.34 -16.16 -6.71
N ASP A 201 14.42 -17.01 -6.26
CA ASP A 201 13.36 -17.62 -7.05
C ASP A 201 12.13 -16.71 -7.04
N GLY A 202 12.03 -15.87 -8.06
CA GLY A 202 10.92 -14.93 -8.19
C GLY A 202 10.89 -14.27 -9.56
N PRO A 203 9.71 -13.80 -10.00
CA PRO A 203 9.58 -13.13 -11.28
C PRO A 203 10.49 -11.90 -11.32
N GLY A 204 11.22 -11.76 -12.42
CA GLY A 204 12.02 -10.56 -12.68
C GLY A 204 11.13 -9.38 -13.04
N GLY A 205 11.70 -8.17 -13.01
CA GLY A 205 10.98 -6.99 -13.45
C GLY A 205 11.56 -5.69 -12.92
N THR A 206 10.77 -4.63 -13.03
CA THR A 206 11.09 -3.31 -12.49
C THR A 206 10.05 -2.91 -11.45
N ALA A 207 10.50 -2.58 -10.25
CA ALA A 207 9.72 -1.93 -9.19
C ALA A 207 10.21 -0.50 -8.97
N ARG A 208 9.47 0.24 -8.16
CA ARG A 208 9.84 1.58 -7.69
C ARG A 208 9.98 1.53 -6.17
N LEU A 209 11.14 1.94 -5.66
CA LEU A 209 11.28 2.34 -4.27
C LEU A 209 10.73 3.76 -4.16
N VAL A 210 9.61 3.91 -3.45
CA VAL A 210 8.90 5.15 -3.23
C VAL A 210 9.41 5.76 -1.93
N ILE A 211 9.92 6.98 -2.00
CA ILE A 211 10.34 7.78 -0.86
C ILE A 211 9.33 8.90 -0.73
N HIS A 212 8.52 8.88 0.33
CA HIS A 212 7.62 9.99 0.63
C HIS A 212 8.41 11.11 1.30
N GLN A 213 8.10 12.37 1.00
CA GLN A 213 8.79 13.51 1.61
C GLN A 213 7.92 14.77 1.67
N ASN A 214 8.35 15.78 2.43
CA ASN A 214 7.69 17.09 2.54
C ASN A 214 7.95 18.05 1.35
N LEU A 215 8.23 17.50 0.16
CA LEU A 215 8.35 18.31 -1.06
C LEU A 215 6.96 18.50 -1.68
N PRO A 216 6.70 19.63 -2.35
CA PRO A 216 5.50 19.77 -3.16
C PRO A 216 5.51 18.77 -4.33
N GLY A 217 4.36 18.18 -4.64
CA GLY A 217 4.19 17.27 -5.77
C GLY A 217 4.26 15.79 -5.40
N LEU A 218 4.76 14.99 -6.33
CA LEU A 218 4.82 13.52 -6.19
C LEU A 218 5.99 13.07 -5.30
N PRO A 219 5.92 11.87 -4.72
CA PRO A 219 7.05 11.23 -4.04
C PRO A 219 8.29 11.11 -4.94
N THR A 220 9.46 10.91 -4.33
CA THR A 220 10.68 10.60 -5.08
C THR A 220 10.75 9.09 -5.33
N PHE A 221 11.25 8.69 -6.50
CA PHE A 221 11.30 7.28 -6.88
C PHE A 221 12.71 6.86 -7.28
N VAL A 222 13.10 5.66 -6.85
CA VAL A 222 14.27 4.94 -7.38
C VAL A 222 13.78 3.73 -8.14
N ARG A 223 14.26 3.55 -9.37
CA ARG A 223 13.95 2.35 -10.16
C ARG A 223 14.77 1.18 -9.64
N VAL A 224 14.12 0.08 -9.31
CA VAL A 224 14.79 -1.14 -8.89
C VAL A 224 14.51 -2.24 -9.90
N LYS A 225 15.56 -2.70 -10.58
CA LYS A 225 15.51 -3.79 -11.53
C LYS A 225 15.99 -5.06 -10.85
N ALA A 226 15.16 -6.10 -10.88
CA ALA A 226 15.49 -7.41 -10.37
C ALA A 226 15.47 -8.45 -11.50
N PRO A 227 16.50 -9.29 -11.63
CA PRO A 227 16.48 -10.40 -12.58
C PRO A 227 15.46 -11.45 -12.16
N ALA A 228 14.92 -12.15 -13.16
CA ALA A 228 14.13 -13.34 -12.90
C ALA A 228 15.01 -14.43 -12.29
N GLY A 229 14.45 -15.16 -11.32
CA GLY A 229 15.08 -16.36 -10.81
C GLY A 229 15.17 -17.45 -11.87
N PRO A 230 15.99 -18.48 -11.63
CA PRO A 230 15.92 -19.69 -12.45
C PRO A 230 14.48 -20.25 -12.41
N PRO A 231 14.05 -20.95 -13.48
CA PRO A 231 12.78 -21.67 -13.42
C PRO A 231 12.83 -22.64 -12.23
N PRO A 232 11.70 -22.85 -11.52
CA PRO A 232 11.65 -23.84 -10.46
C PRO A 232 12.07 -25.18 -11.04
N THR A 233 13.12 -25.78 -10.49
CA THR A 233 13.49 -27.15 -10.82
C THR A 233 12.34 -28.03 -10.37
N ASP A 234 11.65 -28.68 -11.30
CA ASP A 234 10.64 -29.67 -10.94
C ASP A 234 11.26 -30.64 -9.94
N PRO A 235 10.55 -30.98 -8.84
CA PRO A 235 11.06 -31.98 -7.91
C PRO A 235 11.40 -33.23 -8.73
N PRO A 236 12.54 -33.88 -8.46
CA PRO A 236 12.87 -35.12 -9.14
C PRO A 236 11.64 -36.02 -9.01
N THR A 237 11.06 -36.37 -10.16
CA THR A 237 9.99 -37.36 -10.19
C THR A 237 10.67 -38.63 -9.70
N ASP A 238 10.44 -38.99 -8.44
CA ASP A 238 10.91 -40.25 -7.91
C ASP A 238 10.48 -41.33 -8.91
N PRO A 239 11.42 -42.15 -9.41
CA PRO A 239 11.05 -43.22 -10.33
C PRO A 239 9.93 -44.03 -9.66
N PRO A 240 8.88 -44.42 -10.39
CA PRO A 240 7.79 -45.19 -9.81
C PRO A 240 8.40 -46.38 -9.08
N THR A 241 8.17 -46.46 -7.78
CA THR A 241 8.52 -47.63 -6.98
C THR A 241 7.63 -48.75 -7.49
N ASP A 242 8.10 -49.47 -8.50
CA ASP A 242 7.54 -50.75 -8.94
C ASP A 242 7.71 -51.72 -7.76
N GLY A 243 6.74 -51.70 -6.85
CA GLY A 243 6.61 -52.68 -5.80
C GLY A 243 6.41 -54.05 -6.45
N PRO A 244 7.19 -55.09 -6.08
CA PRO A 244 6.89 -56.45 -6.49
C PRO A 244 5.49 -56.80 -5.97
N THR A 245 4.57 -57.05 -6.89
CA THR A 245 3.29 -57.67 -6.58
C THR A 245 3.57 -59.14 -6.28
N ASP A 246 3.92 -59.46 -5.04
CA ASP A 246 3.91 -60.83 -4.55
C ASP A 246 2.45 -61.28 -4.43
N GLY A 247 1.95 -61.86 -5.51
CA GLY A 247 0.70 -62.61 -5.56
C GLY A 247 0.83 -64.00 -4.89
N PRO A 248 -0.30 -64.59 -4.48
CA PRO A 248 -0.38 -65.64 -3.48
C PRO A 248 0.03 -67.01 -4.03
N SER A 249 0.74 -67.80 -3.23
CA SER A 249 0.90 -69.24 -3.48
C SER A 249 0.24 -70.02 -2.36
N ASP A 250 -0.96 -70.49 -2.66
CA ASP A 250 -1.64 -71.61 -2.02
C ASP A 250 -0.72 -72.85 -1.97
N GLY A 251 -0.75 -73.56 -0.85
CA GLY A 251 -0.02 -74.80 -0.68
C GLY A 251 -0.37 -75.51 0.62
N LEU A 252 -1.61 -76.00 0.74
CA LEU A 252 -1.95 -77.11 1.63
C LEU A 252 -1.01 -78.30 1.36
N PRO A 253 -0.67 -79.09 2.39
CA PRO A 253 -0.83 -80.52 2.23
C PRO A 253 -1.60 -81.18 3.38
N ALA A 254 -2.25 -82.25 2.95
CA ALA A 254 -3.09 -83.18 3.66
C ALA A 254 -2.35 -84.00 4.74
N GLU A 255 -3.14 -84.35 5.76
CA GLU A 255 -3.19 -85.58 6.59
C GLU A 255 -2.00 -86.54 6.67
N GLY A 256 -1.74 -86.96 7.92
CA GLY A 256 -0.91 -88.11 8.32
C GLY A 256 -0.79 -88.20 9.83
#